data_AF-A0A4D5S473-F1
#
_entry.id   AF-A0A4D5S473-F1
#
_cell.length_a   1.000
_cell.length_b   1.000
_cell.length_c   1.000
_cell.angle_alpha   90.00
_cell.angle_beta   90.00
_cell.angle_gamma   90.00
#
_symmetry.space_group_name_H-M   'P 1'
#
loop_
_entity.id
_entity.type
_entity.pdbx_description
1 polymer ?
#
loop_
_entity_poly.entity_id
_entity_poly.type
_entity_poly.pdbx_seq_one_letter_code
_entity_poly.pdbx_strand_id
1 'polypeptide(L)'
;RESTVANSVEICVLRPTATSRRGQKHFVHLPLSEPQLLENSDDNCKYREKMAVNMLRLTVCRGTSFSRFQARAFLSTLSRQQAPLTSFVASQKLAPYQPQVTTVRLASADANYVNIWKAERLLAASLLAVIPGAFMFPNAVMDSLLAISVTMHLHWGVETIVVDYVRPSIFGAMIPKVAVGAVYALSISALVGLLYFNFTDVGIVKAVQLVWSL
;
A
#
# COMPACT_ATOMS: atom_id res chain seq x y z
N ARG A 1 -17.43 25.92 -70.84
CA ARG A 1 -17.19 26.65 -69.58
C ARG A 1 -16.80 25.61 -68.53
N GLU A 2 -15.59 25.05 -68.54
CA GLU A 2 -14.27 25.70 -68.56
C GLU A 2 -13.93 26.31 -67.19
N SER A 3 -12.71 25.95 -66.74
CA SER A 3 -11.89 26.59 -65.69
C SER A 3 -11.95 26.05 -64.27
N THR A 4 -11.27 24.90 -64.12
CA THR A 4 -10.29 24.60 -63.05
C THR A 4 -9.45 25.81 -62.62
N VAL A 5 -9.31 26.06 -61.31
CA VAL A 5 -8.08 26.62 -60.71
C VAL A 5 -7.84 25.96 -59.34
N ALA A 6 -6.75 25.19 -59.28
CA ALA A 6 -6.09 24.70 -58.09
C ALA A 6 -5.11 25.74 -57.54
N ASN A 7 -4.81 25.71 -56.23
CA ASN A 7 -3.57 26.16 -55.55
C ASN A 7 -3.72 25.80 -54.05
N SER A 8 -3.24 24.66 -53.53
CA SER A 8 -1.84 24.32 -53.18
C SER A 8 -1.31 25.09 -51.97
N VAL A 9 -1.27 24.45 -50.78
CA VAL A 9 -0.14 24.52 -49.85
C VAL A 9 -0.01 23.18 -49.10
N GLU A 10 0.97 22.42 -49.57
CA GLU A 10 1.85 21.42 -48.96
C GLU A 10 1.53 20.71 -47.62
N ILE A 11 1.55 19.39 -47.77
CA ILE A 11 1.77 18.31 -46.81
C ILE A 11 3.23 18.36 -46.30
N CYS A 12 3.43 18.30 -44.98
CA CYS A 12 4.72 17.87 -44.41
C CYS A 12 4.52 16.56 -43.63
N VAL A 13 4.54 15.46 -44.39
CA VAL A 13 4.69 14.09 -43.90
C VAL A 13 5.94 13.52 -44.57
N LEU A 14 7.07 13.48 -43.86
CA LEU A 14 8.27 12.69 -44.20
C LEU A 14 8.94 12.31 -42.87
N ARG A 15 8.72 11.10 -42.36
CA ARG A 15 9.44 9.82 -42.57
C ARG A 15 10.84 9.71 -41.94
N PRO A 16 11.18 8.51 -41.44
CA PRO A 16 12.37 8.23 -40.64
C PRO A 16 13.60 8.07 -41.55
N THR A 17 14.74 8.58 -41.09
CA THR A 17 16.03 8.36 -41.74
C THR A 17 16.84 7.35 -40.94
N ALA A 18 16.86 6.13 -41.44
CA ALA A 18 17.99 5.22 -41.26
C ALA A 18 18.94 5.43 -42.45
N THR A 19 20.23 5.58 -42.18
CA THR A 19 21.29 5.35 -43.18
C THR A 19 22.28 4.34 -42.63
N SER A 20 22.75 3.52 -43.57
CA SER A 20 23.45 2.25 -43.42
C SER A 20 24.83 2.35 -44.06
N ARG A 21 25.80 1.58 -43.52
CA ARG A 21 26.97 0.90 -44.17
C ARG A 21 28.17 0.92 -43.22
N ARG A 22 29.06 -0.07 -43.13
CA ARG A 22 29.24 -1.40 -43.73
C ARG A 22 30.49 -1.97 -43.04
N GLY A 23 30.45 -3.22 -42.58
CA GLY A 23 31.62 -3.87 -41.97
C GLY A 23 31.38 -5.38 -41.82
N GLN A 24 31.43 -6.07 -42.94
CA GLN A 24 31.35 -7.53 -43.04
C GLN A 24 32.71 -8.14 -42.68
N LYS A 25 32.74 -9.16 -41.81
CA LYS A 25 33.61 -10.35 -41.89
C LYS A 25 33.29 -11.30 -40.72
N HIS A 26 32.65 -12.40 -41.09
CA HIS A 26 32.98 -13.79 -40.77
C HIS A 26 33.70 -14.14 -39.44
N PHE A 27 33.27 -15.27 -38.89
CA PHE A 27 34.09 -16.33 -38.26
C PHE A 27 33.82 -16.60 -36.76
N VAL A 28 33.07 -17.69 -36.54
CA VAL A 28 33.18 -18.76 -35.53
C VAL A 28 34.08 -18.56 -34.29
N HIS A 29 33.58 -19.05 -33.15
CA HIS A 29 34.23 -19.73 -32.00
C HIS A 29 34.11 -19.05 -30.61
N LEU A 30 33.47 -19.77 -29.65
CA LEU A 30 33.74 -19.67 -28.19
C LEU A 30 35.25 -19.89 -27.93
N PRO A 31 35.91 -19.32 -26.87
CA PRO A 31 35.55 -19.52 -25.45
C PRO A 31 36.00 -18.43 -24.41
N LEU A 32 35.62 -18.65 -23.14
CA LEU A 32 36.32 -18.35 -21.86
C LEU A 32 36.66 -16.90 -21.35
N SER A 33 36.40 -16.73 -20.03
CA SER A 33 37.12 -15.94 -19.01
C SER A 33 36.52 -14.61 -18.48
N GLU A 34 36.09 -14.66 -17.22
CA GLU A 34 36.07 -13.59 -16.17
C GLU A 34 37.47 -12.97 -15.91
N PRO A 35 37.67 -11.96 -15.01
CA PRO A 35 36.87 -10.80 -14.55
C PRO A 35 37.75 -9.49 -14.41
N GLN A 36 37.33 -8.53 -13.56
CA GLN A 36 38.00 -7.32 -12.97
C GLN A 36 37.49 -5.96 -13.52
N LEU A 37 36.71 -5.13 -12.80
CA LEU A 37 36.89 -4.39 -11.52
C LEU A 37 37.69 -3.07 -11.70
N LEU A 38 36.95 -1.95 -11.81
CA LEU A 38 37.27 -0.53 -11.56
C LEU A 38 36.17 0.28 -12.28
N GLU A 39 35.47 1.29 -11.76
CA GLU A 39 35.80 2.38 -10.85
C GLU A 39 34.47 3.11 -10.59
N ASN A 40 33.97 3.17 -9.35
CA ASN A 40 32.80 3.99 -9.01
C ASN A 40 33.01 4.62 -7.62
N SER A 41 34.00 5.52 -7.55
CA SER A 41 34.28 6.33 -6.36
C SER A 41 33.66 7.73 -6.43
N ASP A 42 33.25 8.21 -7.60
CA ASP A 42 32.73 9.58 -7.76
C ASP A 42 31.26 9.74 -7.32
N ASP A 43 30.45 8.67 -7.38
CA ASP A 43 29.02 8.75 -7.00
C ASP A 43 28.79 8.82 -5.48
N ASN A 44 29.76 8.36 -4.67
CA ASN A 44 29.61 8.29 -3.22
C ASN A 44 29.71 9.65 -2.51
N CYS A 45 30.52 10.57 -3.05
CA CYS A 45 30.72 11.89 -2.45
C CYS A 45 29.44 12.76 -2.56
N LYS A 46 28.72 12.64 -3.69
CA LYS A 46 27.50 13.40 -3.97
C LYS A 46 26.27 12.89 -3.21
N TYR A 47 26.26 11.60 -2.86
CA TYR A 47 25.18 11.00 -2.07
C TYR A 47 25.31 11.30 -0.56
N ARG A 48 26.55 11.39 -0.06
CA ARG A 48 26.83 11.62 1.37
C ARG A 48 26.47 13.05 1.83
N GLU A 49 26.61 14.05 0.95
CA GLU A 49 26.21 15.44 1.24
C GLU A 49 24.69 15.59 1.33
N LYS A 50 23.92 14.94 0.43
CA LYS A 50 22.46 15.00 0.44
C LYS A 50 21.82 14.30 1.63
N MET A 51 22.48 13.29 2.20
CA MET A 51 22.00 12.57 3.39
C MET A 51 22.23 13.35 4.69
N ALA A 52 23.30 14.15 4.79
CA ALA A 52 23.61 14.94 5.98
C ALA A 52 22.62 16.11 6.21
N VAL A 53 22.12 16.72 5.13
CA VAL A 53 21.19 17.87 5.22
C VAL A 53 19.78 17.42 5.65
N ASN A 54 19.38 16.18 5.35
CA ASN A 54 18.07 15.67 5.72
C ASN A 54 18.00 15.15 7.18
N MET A 55 19.15 14.80 7.78
CA MET A 55 19.24 14.36 9.18
C MET A 55 19.15 15.51 10.19
N LEU A 56 19.32 16.76 9.76
CA LEU A 56 19.30 17.93 10.65
C LEU A 56 17.90 18.57 10.83
N ARG A 57 16.84 17.94 10.30
CA ARG A 57 15.46 18.47 10.30
C ARG A 57 14.47 17.71 11.18
N LEU A 58 14.89 16.72 11.96
CA LEU A 58 13.98 15.88 12.77
C LEU A 58 14.18 15.93 14.29
N THR A 59 14.82 16.97 14.80
CA THR A 59 14.93 17.18 16.25
C THR A 59 14.18 18.47 16.62
N VAL A 60 13.26 18.35 17.60
CA VAL A 60 12.44 19.42 18.23
C VAL A 60 11.15 19.69 17.42
N CYS A 61 9.94 19.27 17.80
CA CYS A 61 9.25 19.43 19.09
C CYS A 61 8.32 18.24 19.40
N ARG A 62 8.62 17.50 20.47
CA ARG A 62 7.68 16.62 21.17
C ARG A 62 7.25 17.39 22.43
N GLY A 63 6.24 18.25 22.28
CA GLY A 63 5.73 19.12 23.35
C GLY A 63 4.31 18.74 23.72
N THR A 64 4.17 18.01 24.83
CA THR A 64 2.91 17.85 25.56
C THR A 64 2.44 19.21 26.06
N SER A 65 1.23 19.63 25.70
CA SER A 65 0.57 20.76 26.37
C SER A 65 -0.87 20.38 26.70
N PHE A 66 -1.04 19.92 27.93
CA PHE A 66 -2.31 19.88 28.64
C PHE A 66 -2.56 21.30 29.20
N SER A 67 -3.83 21.72 29.20
CA SER A 67 -4.39 22.95 29.79
C SER A 67 -4.63 24.13 28.83
N ARG A 68 -5.90 24.31 28.45
CA ARG A 68 -6.80 25.36 29.01
C ARG A 68 -8.14 25.34 28.29
N PHE A 69 -9.16 24.82 28.95
CA PHE A 69 -10.56 25.06 28.62
C PHE A 69 -10.84 26.53 28.94
N GLN A 70 -10.86 27.41 27.93
CA GLN A 70 -11.24 28.80 28.11
C GLN A 70 -12.64 28.98 27.54
N ALA A 71 -13.63 28.86 28.42
CA ALA A 71 -14.99 29.29 28.18
C ALA A 71 -14.99 30.81 27.98
N ARG A 72 -15.24 31.27 26.75
CA ARG A 72 -15.63 32.65 26.48
C ARG A 72 -17.15 32.71 26.51
N ALA A 73 -17.66 33.23 27.62
CA ALA A 73 -19.01 33.76 27.71
C ALA A 73 -19.14 34.91 26.70
N PHE A 74 -20.09 34.80 25.78
CA PHE A 74 -20.61 35.93 25.00
C PHE A 74 -21.94 36.34 25.63
N LEU A 75 -21.92 37.41 26.41
CA LEU A 75 -23.11 38.14 26.83
C LEU A 75 -23.03 39.55 26.25
N SER A 76 -24.23 40.09 25.97
CA SER A 76 -24.56 41.39 25.37
C SER A 76 -24.45 41.39 23.84
N THR A 77 -25.47 41.76 23.07
CA THR A 77 -26.44 42.84 23.28
C THR A 77 -27.82 42.52 22.68
N LEU A 78 -28.88 42.81 23.46
CA LEU A 78 -30.23 43.02 22.95
C LEU A 78 -30.20 44.22 21.99
N SER A 79 -30.42 43.99 20.70
CA SER A 79 -30.88 45.02 19.78
C SER A 79 -32.20 44.58 19.17
N ARG A 80 -33.24 45.18 19.71
CA ARG A 80 -34.61 45.14 19.25
C ARG A 80 -34.70 45.94 17.96
N GLN A 81 -34.84 45.26 16.83
CA GLN A 81 -35.35 45.87 15.60
C GLN A 81 -36.59 45.09 15.16
N GLN A 82 -37.73 45.73 15.31
CA GLN A 82 -39.02 45.30 14.79
C GLN A 82 -39.22 45.86 13.39
N ALA A 83 -39.94 45.07 12.59
CA ALA A 83 -40.77 45.38 11.42
C ALA A 83 -40.26 44.75 10.10
N PRO A 84 -41.15 44.48 9.12
CA PRO A 84 -42.56 44.08 9.18
C PRO A 84 -42.79 42.73 8.46
N LEU A 85 -43.91 42.07 8.74
CA LEU A 85 -44.37 40.89 8.00
C LEU A 85 -44.92 41.33 6.64
N THR A 86 -44.04 41.39 5.63
CA THR A 86 -44.47 41.34 4.23
C THR A 86 -44.17 39.94 3.71
N SER A 87 -45.23 39.20 3.42
CA SER A 87 -45.18 37.88 2.80
C SER A 87 -44.62 38.00 1.38
N PHE A 88 -43.30 38.00 1.26
CA PHE A 88 -42.65 37.74 -0.01
C PHE A 88 -42.78 36.24 -0.26
N VAL A 89 -43.70 35.87 -1.16
CA VAL A 89 -43.64 34.56 -1.82
C VAL A 89 -42.40 34.63 -2.72
N ALA A 90 -41.24 34.33 -2.13
CA ALA A 90 -40.01 34.20 -2.87
C ALA A 90 -40.16 32.98 -3.78
N SER A 91 -40.33 33.25 -5.07
CA SER A 91 -40.31 32.25 -6.12
C SER A 91 -39.01 31.47 -5.98
N GLN A 92 -39.10 30.23 -5.49
CA GLN A 92 -37.95 29.35 -5.37
C GLN A 92 -37.51 28.99 -6.77
N LYS A 93 -36.58 29.79 -7.32
CA LYS A 93 -35.84 29.42 -8.51
C LYS A 93 -35.08 28.15 -8.12
N LEU A 94 -35.54 27.00 -8.61
CA LEU A 94 -34.85 25.71 -8.46
C LEU A 94 -33.40 25.94 -8.86
N ALA A 95 -32.50 25.93 -7.88
CA ALA A 95 -31.08 25.94 -8.14
C ALA A 95 -30.80 24.70 -9.00
N PRO A 96 -30.07 24.82 -10.12
CA PRO A 96 -29.75 23.66 -10.92
C PRO A 96 -29.06 22.64 -10.02
N TYR A 97 -29.61 21.43 -9.97
CA TYR A 97 -28.98 20.27 -9.37
C TYR A 97 -27.64 20.07 -10.08
N GLN A 98 -26.59 20.64 -9.52
CA GLN A 98 -25.23 20.29 -9.87
C GLN A 98 -25.00 18.96 -9.17
N PRO A 99 -24.88 17.83 -9.90
CA PRO A 99 -24.37 16.62 -9.28
C PRO A 99 -23.04 17.04 -8.66
N GLN A 100 -22.97 16.96 -7.33
CA GLN A 100 -21.71 17.15 -6.62
C GLN A 100 -20.86 15.97 -7.08
N VAL A 101 -20.15 16.13 -8.20
CA VAL A 101 -19.11 15.20 -8.60
C VAL A 101 -18.09 15.36 -7.51
N THR A 102 -18.29 14.57 -6.45
CA THR A 102 -17.37 14.41 -5.36
C THR A 102 -16.16 13.89 -6.09
N THR A 103 -15.19 14.77 -6.36
CA THR A 103 -13.91 14.36 -6.90
C THR A 103 -13.49 13.29 -5.92
N VAL A 104 -13.46 12.04 -6.38
CA VAL A 104 -12.96 10.93 -5.57
C VAL A 104 -11.58 11.42 -5.22
N ARG A 105 -11.42 11.89 -3.99
CA ARG A 105 -10.14 12.38 -3.53
C ARG A 105 -9.30 11.14 -3.68
N LEU A 106 -8.44 11.13 -4.70
CA LEU A 106 -7.49 10.05 -4.91
C LEU A 106 -6.62 10.17 -3.68
N ALA A 107 -7.00 9.44 -2.63
CA ALA A 107 -6.31 9.41 -1.37
C ALA A 107 -4.88 9.12 -1.78
N SER A 108 -4.00 10.12 -1.57
CA SER A 108 -2.63 10.10 -2.03
C SER A 108 -2.11 8.70 -1.81
N ALA A 109 -1.74 8.04 -2.89
CA ALA A 109 -1.35 6.67 -2.81
C ALA A 109 -0.02 6.57 -2.08
N ASP A 110 -0.05 6.65 -0.74
CA ASP A 110 1.10 6.43 0.08
C ASP A 110 1.63 5.06 -0.32
N ALA A 111 2.77 5.04 -1.00
CA ALA A 111 3.35 3.84 -1.60
C ALA A 111 3.43 2.68 -0.60
N ASN A 112 3.46 2.99 0.70
CA ASN A 112 3.38 2.08 1.82
C ASN A 112 2.18 1.12 1.74
N TYR A 113 0.95 1.58 1.48
CA TYR A 113 -0.22 0.69 1.47
C TYR A 113 -0.24 -0.22 0.25
N VAL A 114 0.24 0.26 -0.91
CA VAL A 114 0.31 -0.53 -2.14
C VAL A 114 1.28 -1.70 -1.96
N ASN A 115 2.41 -1.46 -1.28
CA ASN A 115 3.40 -2.49 -1.00
C ASN A 115 2.86 -3.55 -0.02
N ILE A 116 2.16 -3.14 1.04
CA ILE A 116 1.51 -4.07 1.98
C ILE A 116 0.45 -4.91 1.25
N TRP A 117 -0.40 -4.28 0.43
CA TRP A 117 -1.39 -5.00 -0.36
C TRP A 117 -0.75 -6.02 -1.31
N LYS A 118 0.33 -5.65 -2.01
CA LYS A 118 1.10 -6.58 -2.86
C LYS A 118 1.68 -7.73 -2.04
N ALA A 119 2.23 -7.45 -0.87
CA ALA A 119 2.81 -8.46 0.02
C ALA A 119 1.74 -9.46 0.51
N GLU A 120 0.54 -8.99 0.88
CA GLU A 120 -0.59 -9.86 1.24
C GLU A 120 -0.98 -10.80 0.10
N ARG A 121 -1.08 -10.28 -1.14
CA ARG A 121 -1.42 -11.10 -2.31
C ARG A 121 -0.33 -12.13 -2.61
N LEU A 122 0.94 -11.73 -2.51
CA LEU A 122 2.07 -12.64 -2.69
C LEU A 122 2.07 -13.75 -1.64
N LEU A 123 1.80 -13.40 -0.37
CA LEU A 123 1.71 -14.39 0.72
C LEU A 123 0.53 -15.35 0.51
N ALA A 124 -0.64 -14.85 0.10
CA ALA A 124 -1.79 -15.70 -0.21
C ALA A 124 -1.52 -16.65 -1.39
N ALA A 125 -0.84 -16.17 -2.44
CA ALA A 125 -0.43 -17.00 -3.57
C ALA A 125 0.61 -18.06 -3.16
N SER A 126 1.56 -17.69 -2.29
CA SER A 126 2.54 -18.62 -1.73
C SER A 126 1.87 -19.70 -0.90
N LEU A 127 0.93 -19.32 -0.01
CA LEU A 127 0.19 -20.28 0.81
C LEU A 127 -0.59 -21.27 -0.05
N LEU A 128 -1.24 -20.79 -1.12
CA LEU A 128 -1.95 -21.64 -2.08
C LEU A 128 -1.04 -22.68 -2.76
N ALA A 129 0.23 -22.34 -3.01
CA ALA A 129 1.21 -23.27 -3.57
C ALA A 129 1.82 -24.22 -2.51
N VAL A 130 2.04 -23.73 -1.29
CA VAL A 130 2.63 -24.51 -0.20
C VAL A 130 1.70 -25.61 0.28
N ILE A 131 0.39 -25.37 0.35
CA ILE A 131 -0.59 -26.39 0.80
C ILE A 131 -0.48 -27.70 -0.02
N PRO A 132 -0.68 -27.72 -1.35
CA PRO A 132 -0.55 -28.95 -2.13
C PRO A 132 0.88 -29.49 -2.11
N GLY A 133 1.90 -28.61 -2.10
CA GLY A 133 3.31 -29.03 -2.01
C GLY A 133 3.62 -29.81 -0.72
N ALA A 134 3.05 -29.38 0.40
CA ALA A 134 3.26 -30.02 1.70
C ALA A 134 2.59 -31.40 1.79
N PHE A 135 1.42 -31.58 1.15
CA PHE A 135 0.76 -32.90 1.07
C PHE A 135 1.48 -33.89 0.16
N MET A 136 2.08 -33.43 -0.95
CA MET A 136 2.84 -34.30 -1.85
C MET A 136 4.17 -34.74 -1.25
N PHE A 137 4.87 -33.82 -0.56
CA PHE A 137 6.17 -34.07 0.03
C PHE A 137 6.18 -33.65 1.50
N PRO A 138 5.74 -34.55 2.42
CA PRO A 138 5.72 -34.23 3.83
C PRO A 138 7.16 -34.20 4.37
N ASN A 139 7.66 -32.99 4.60
CA ASN A 139 9.02 -32.71 5.08
C ASN A 139 8.94 -31.64 6.16
N ALA A 140 9.78 -31.73 7.20
CA ALA A 140 9.78 -30.79 8.33
C ALA A 140 9.98 -29.32 7.89
N VAL A 141 10.75 -29.10 6.81
CA VAL A 141 10.93 -27.76 6.21
C VAL A 141 9.63 -27.26 5.57
N MET A 142 8.91 -28.11 4.84
CA MET A 142 7.64 -27.73 4.21
C MET A 142 6.58 -27.43 5.27
N ASP A 143 6.54 -28.21 6.35
CA ASP A 143 5.65 -27.98 7.49
C ASP A 143 5.99 -26.66 8.21
N SER A 144 7.27 -26.26 8.26
CA SER A 144 7.70 -24.97 8.84
C SER A 144 7.28 -23.80 7.95
N LEU A 145 7.43 -23.95 6.64
CA LEU A 145 6.96 -22.95 5.66
C LEU A 145 5.43 -22.81 5.71
N LEU A 146 4.72 -23.92 5.85
CA LEU A 146 3.27 -23.93 6.04
C LEU A 146 2.90 -23.22 7.35
N ALA A 147 3.57 -23.52 8.45
CA ALA A 147 3.33 -22.86 9.74
C ALA A 147 3.51 -21.34 9.68
N ILE A 148 4.62 -20.88 9.09
CA ILE A 148 4.93 -19.45 8.98
C ILE A 148 3.94 -18.75 8.04
N SER A 149 3.69 -19.32 6.87
CA SER A 149 2.80 -18.72 5.87
C SER A 149 1.35 -18.64 6.36
N VAL A 150 0.83 -19.70 6.97
CA VAL A 150 -0.51 -19.71 7.60
C VAL A 150 -0.59 -18.66 8.69
N THR A 151 0.36 -18.65 9.63
CA THR A 151 0.31 -17.72 10.76
C THR A 151 0.39 -16.26 10.32
N MET A 152 1.27 -15.96 9.36
CA MET A 152 1.40 -14.61 8.81
C MET A 152 0.14 -14.17 8.05
N HIS A 153 -0.48 -15.07 7.28
CA HIS A 153 -1.70 -14.79 6.54
C HIS A 153 -2.88 -14.53 7.50
N LEU A 154 -2.99 -15.34 8.57
CA LEU A 154 -3.98 -15.14 9.62
C LEU A 154 -3.74 -13.84 10.40
N HIS A 155 -2.50 -13.47 10.69
CA HIS A 155 -2.19 -12.23 11.42
C HIS A 155 -2.74 -10.99 10.71
N TRP A 156 -2.41 -10.80 9.43
CA TRP A 156 -2.92 -9.67 8.64
C TRP A 156 -4.44 -9.76 8.43
N GLY A 157 -4.98 -10.96 8.18
CA GLY A 157 -6.42 -11.15 8.03
C GLY A 157 -7.21 -10.76 9.28
N VAL A 158 -6.80 -11.28 10.45
CA VAL A 158 -7.48 -11.02 11.72
C VAL A 158 -7.30 -9.57 12.17
N GLU A 159 -6.14 -8.96 11.93
CA GLU A 159 -5.92 -7.54 12.23
C GLU A 159 -6.93 -6.64 11.51
N THR A 160 -7.17 -6.88 10.21
CA THR A 160 -8.17 -6.10 9.45
C THR A 160 -9.59 -6.31 9.98
N ILE A 161 -9.98 -7.55 10.30
CA ILE A 161 -11.28 -7.86 10.91
C ILE A 161 -11.45 -7.10 12.24
N VAL A 162 -10.43 -7.12 13.10
CA VAL A 162 -10.49 -6.44 14.40
C VAL A 162 -10.61 -4.94 14.23
N VAL A 163 -9.87 -4.32 13.31
CA VAL A 163 -9.97 -2.88 13.04
C VAL A 163 -11.33 -2.49 12.47
N ASP A 164 -11.93 -3.33 11.63
CA ASP A 164 -13.23 -3.06 11.00
C ASP A 164 -14.41 -3.13 11.97
N TYR A 165 -14.40 -4.11 12.88
CA TYR A 165 -15.49 -4.35 13.83
C TYR A 165 -15.31 -3.68 15.19
N VAL A 166 -14.08 -3.54 15.70
CA VAL A 166 -13.80 -2.90 16.99
C VAL A 166 -13.68 -1.39 16.82
N ARG A 167 -14.81 -0.77 16.46
CA ARG A 167 -14.86 0.66 16.16
C ARG A 167 -14.79 1.50 17.44
N PRO A 168 -13.94 2.55 17.50
CA PRO A 168 -13.81 3.40 18.69
C PRO A 168 -15.11 4.12 19.11
N SER A 169 -16.06 4.33 18.19
CA SER A 169 -17.31 5.04 18.49
C SER A 169 -18.29 4.23 19.35
N ILE A 170 -18.19 2.90 19.32
CA ILE A 170 -19.09 2.00 20.07
C ILE A 170 -18.43 1.46 21.34
N PHE A 171 -17.12 1.20 21.31
CA PHE A 171 -16.39 0.61 22.43
C PHE A 171 -15.55 1.63 23.22
N GLY A 172 -15.45 2.88 22.78
CA GLY A 172 -14.55 3.85 23.37
C GLY A 172 -13.08 3.65 22.97
N ALA A 173 -12.18 4.49 23.52
CA ALA A 173 -10.82 4.63 23.01
C ALA A 173 -9.81 3.55 23.49
N MET A 174 -10.15 2.78 24.52
CA MET A 174 -9.23 1.83 25.18
C MET A 174 -9.28 0.43 24.58
N ILE A 175 -10.47 -0.10 24.30
CA ILE A 175 -10.66 -1.47 23.81
C ILE A 175 -10.01 -1.72 22.44
N PRO A 176 -10.08 -0.83 21.43
CA PRO A 176 -9.45 -1.07 20.13
C PRO A 176 -7.93 -1.30 20.22
N LYS A 177 -7.25 -0.63 21.16
CA LYS A 177 -5.80 -0.79 21.36
C LYS A 177 -5.45 -2.13 22.00
N VAL A 178 -6.25 -2.55 22.98
CA VAL A 178 -6.08 -3.86 23.62
C VAL A 178 -6.41 -4.98 22.63
N ALA A 179 -7.44 -4.82 21.81
CA ALA A 179 -7.84 -5.80 20.81
C ALA A 179 -6.72 -6.06 19.79
N VAL A 180 -6.11 -5.00 19.23
CA VAL A 180 -4.95 -5.15 18.34
C VAL A 180 -3.78 -5.81 19.06
N GLY A 181 -3.48 -5.41 20.30
CA GLY A 181 -2.44 -6.04 21.12
C GLY A 181 -2.68 -7.54 21.35
N ALA A 182 -3.93 -7.95 21.54
CA ALA A 182 -4.32 -9.34 21.68
C ALA A 182 -4.10 -10.14 20.39
N VAL A 183 -4.33 -9.55 19.21
CA VAL A 183 -4.02 -10.18 17.92
C VAL A 183 -2.53 -10.47 17.81
N TYR A 184 -1.65 -9.53 18.18
CA TYR A 184 -0.21 -9.77 18.19
C TYR A 184 0.19 -10.91 19.14
N ALA A 185 -0.35 -10.92 20.37
CA ALA A 185 -0.08 -11.98 21.32
C ALA A 185 -0.54 -13.36 20.80
N LEU A 186 -1.74 -13.41 20.21
CA LEU A 186 -2.29 -14.62 19.60
C LEU A 186 -1.38 -15.10 18.45
N SER A 187 -0.98 -14.22 17.53
CA SER A 187 -0.11 -14.58 16.40
C SER A 187 1.26 -15.10 16.85
N ILE A 188 1.88 -14.48 17.86
CA ILE A 188 3.15 -14.97 18.42
C ILE A 188 2.94 -16.35 19.05
N SER A 189 1.89 -16.53 19.87
CA SER A 189 1.61 -17.81 20.52
C SER A 189 1.32 -18.91 19.51
N ALA A 190 0.60 -18.62 18.42
CA ALA A 190 0.30 -19.54 17.35
C ALA A 190 1.57 -19.94 16.57
N LEU A 191 2.42 -18.97 16.22
CA LEU A 191 3.67 -19.24 15.52
C LEU A 191 4.60 -20.12 16.36
N VAL A 192 4.76 -19.79 17.64
CA VAL A 192 5.58 -20.56 18.58
C VAL A 192 5.01 -21.97 18.75
N GLY A 193 3.70 -22.09 18.94
CA GLY A 193 3.04 -23.39 19.11
C GLY A 193 3.21 -24.30 17.88
N LEU A 194 2.99 -23.77 16.68
CA LEU A 194 3.13 -24.54 15.44
C LEU A 194 4.59 -24.92 15.15
N LEU A 195 5.55 -24.01 15.38
CA LEU A 195 6.97 -24.34 15.21
C LEU A 195 7.45 -25.35 16.25
N TYR A 196 7.04 -25.19 17.51
CA TYR A 196 7.35 -26.15 18.57
C TYR A 196 6.82 -27.54 18.25
N PHE A 197 5.58 -27.62 17.75
CA PHE A 197 4.96 -28.87 17.30
C PHE A 197 5.72 -29.51 16.14
N ASN A 198 6.22 -28.71 15.20
CA ASN A 198 7.00 -29.24 14.08
C ASN A 198 8.38 -29.78 14.49
N PHE A 199 9.03 -29.18 15.50
CA PHE A 199 10.34 -29.65 15.96
C PHE A 199 10.29 -30.79 16.97
N THR A 200 9.23 -30.85 17.78
CA THR A 200 9.14 -31.80 18.92
C THR A 200 8.23 -32.99 18.61
N ASP A 201 7.30 -32.85 17.66
CA ASP A 201 6.26 -33.83 17.35
C ASP A 201 6.36 -34.32 15.89
N VAL A 202 5.35 -35.04 15.39
CA VAL A 202 5.34 -35.67 14.05
C VAL A 202 5.27 -34.68 12.88
N GLY A 203 4.94 -33.41 13.14
CA GLY A 203 4.72 -32.39 12.11
C GLY A 203 3.25 -32.18 11.74
N ILE A 204 2.93 -30.99 11.22
CA ILE A 204 1.55 -30.51 11.00
C ILE A 204 0.84 -31.36 9.94
N VAL A 205 1.50 -31.62 8.80
CA VAL A 205 0.88 -32.35 7.70
C VAL A 205 0.65 -33.81 8.07
N LYS A 206 1.63 -34.41 8.75
CA LYS A 206 1.51 -35.80 9.25
C LYS A 206 0.43 -35.92 10.32
N ALA A 207 0.32 -34.95 11.23
CA ALA A 207 -0.76 -34.92 12.20
C ALA A 207 -2.15 -34.88 11.52
N VAL A 208 -2.32 -34.06 10.49
CA VAL A 208 -3.57 -34.03 9.71
C VAL A 208 -3.85 -35.36 9.01
N GLN A 209 -2.82 -36.03 8.47
CA GLN A 209 -2.96 -37.35 7.86
C GLN A 209 -3.40 -38.41 8.88
N LEU A 210 -2.85 -38.38 10.10
CA LEU A 210 -3.25 -39.28 11.18
C LEU A 210 -4.70 -39.04 11.61
N VAL A 211 -5.10 -37.77 11.73
CA VAL A 211 -6.49 -37.40 12.06
C VAL A 211 -7.47 -37.86 10.97
N TRP A 212 -7.08 -37.83 9.70
CA TRP A 212 -7.91 -38.34 8.61
C TRP A 212 -8.01 -39.88 8.60
N SER A 213 -6.99 -40.57 9.12
CA SER A 213 -6.97 -42.04 9.15
C SER A 213 -7.78 -42.68 10.27
N LEU A 214 -8.32 -41.87 11.19
CA LEU A 214 -9.27 -42.26 12.23
C LEU A 214 -10.67 -42.47 11.66
#